data_AF-A0AB73MQA8-F1
#
_entry.id   AF-A0AB73MQA8-F1
#
_cell.length_a   1.000
_cell.length_b   1.000
_cell.length_c   1.000
_cell.angle_alpha   90.00
_cell.angle_beta   90.00
_cell.angle_gamma   90.00
#
_symmetry.space_group_name_H-M   'P 1'
#
loop_
_entity.id
_entity.type
_entity.pdbx_description
1 polymer ?
#
loop_
_entity_poly.entity_id
_entity_poly.type
_entity_poly.pdbx_seq_one_letter_code
_entity_poly.pdbx_strand_id
1 'polypeptide(L)'
;MTENATHPATAAQNTPAQDTAADNTESLLQIRVVPEFKAAAAARRLKARAPESHLSTVRRARKINRILGETYPYAVAELDFDTPFELLIATVLSAQTTDVRVNSVTGALFARYPDATALASARYEEVEPYIQSLGFYRAKARSIVNLSRQLVEEHGGQVPSTLEELVKLAGVGRKTANVVLGNAFGVPGLTVDTHFGRLARRMGFTTAEAPEAVEKDVAELIDRKDWTIFSHRMVYHGRRICHAKKPACGVCPVADLCPSYGIGETNEQKARKLMKYEMAPGREDLHLRFLQGATRRQLQAEGYPLSA
;
A
#
# COMPACT_ATOMS: atom_id res chain seq x y z
N MET A 1 80.07 -1.04 29.27
CA MET A 1 79.39 0.27 29.31
C MET A 1 78.76 0.44 27.93
N THR A 2 77.47 0.33 27.70
CA THR A 2 76.28 0.52 28.52
C THR A 2 75.15 -0.35 27.97
N GLU A 3 74.29 -0.80 28.88
CA GLU A 3 73.05 -1.54 28.64
C GLU A 3 72.10 -0.77 27.71
N ASN A 4 71.26 -1.49 26.95
CA ASN A 4 69.94 -0.94 26.63
C ASN A 4 68.88 -2.04 26.56
N ALA A 5 67.82 -1.77 27.31
CA ALA A 5 66.79 -2.70 27.73
C ALA A 5 65.71 -2.91 26.67
N THR A 6 65.19 -4.13 26.67
CA THR A 6 63.98 -4.61 26.01
C THR A 6 62.74 -3.85 26.47
N HIS A 7 62.01 -3.23 25.54
CA HIS A 7 60.64 -2.75 25.75
C HIS A 7 59.62 -3.87 25.46
N PRO A 8 58.55 -4.00 26.26
CA PRO A 8 57.48 -4.96 25.99
C PRO A 8 56.43 -4.38 25.04
N ALA A 9 55.91 -5.22 24.15
CA ALA A 9 54.78 -4.92 23.29
C ALA A 9 53.47 -4.87 24.10
N THR A 10 52.88 -3.69 24.23
CA THR A 10 51.50 -3.52 24.71
C THR A 10 50.51 -3.89 23.61
N ALA A 11 49.73 -4.94 23.86
CA ALA A 11 48.59 -5.33 23.05
C ALA A 11 47.48 -4.27 23.17
N ALA A 12 47.23 -3.54 22.09
CA ALA A 12 46.01 -2.75 21.94
C ALA A 12 44.86 -3.70 21.58
N GLN A 13 43.94 -3.90 22.51
CA GLN A 13 42.66 -4.55 22.27
C GLN A 13 41.80 -3.59 21.43
N ASN A 14 41.74 -3.81 20.12
CA ASN A 14 40.72 -3.22 19.25
C ASN A 14 39.47 -4.10 19.29
N THR A 15 38.37 -3.55 19.79
CA THR A 15 37.03 -4.10 19.56
C THR A 15 36.28 -3.17 18.62
N PRO A 16 35.93 -3.60 17.38
CA PRO A 16 34.86 -2.97 16.64
C PRO A 16 33.88 -4.03 16.12
N ALA A 17 32.73 -4.17 16.78
CA ALA A 17 31.60 -4.96 16.27
C ALA A 17 30.23 -4.27 16.47
N GLN A 18 30.21 -3.02 16.95
CA GLN A 18 28.96 -2.31 17.27
C GLN A 18 28.63 -1.17 16.28
N ASP A 19 29.63 -0.58 15.60
CA ASP A 19 29.39 0.56 14.70
C ASP A 19 28.76 0.19 13.34
N THR A 20 28.97 -1.03 12.84
CA THR A 20 28.49 -1.42 11.50
C THR A 20 26.99 -1.74 11.43
N ALA A 21 26.37 -2.11 12.56
CA ALA A 21 24.96 -2.50 12.59
C ALA A 21 24.03 -1.27 12.66
N ALA A 22 24.41 -0.23 13.40
CA ALA A 22 23.66 1.02 13.49
C ALA A 22 23.70 1.80 12.17
N ASP A 23 24.86 1.86 11.51
CA ASP A 23 25.07 2.56 10.23
C ASP A 23 24.27 1.90 9.09
N ASN A 24 24.23 0.55 9.06
CA ASN A 24 23.37 -0.19 8.13
C ASN A 24 21.86 0.03 8.39
N THR A 25 21.46 0.26 9.64
CA THR A 25 20.05 0.44 10.01
C THR A 25 19.53 1.82 9.63
N GLU A 26 20.30 2.88 9.88
CA GLU A 26 19.96 4.23 9.40
C GLU A 26 19.90 4.30 7.88
N SER A 27 20.80 3.60 7.17
CA SER A 27 20.78 3.51 5.71
C SER A 27 19.49 2.91 5.14
N LEU A 28 18.86 1.95 5.83
CA LEU A 28 17.62 1.31 5.36
C LEU A 28 16.41 2.24 5.48
N LEU A 29 16.37 3.08 6.52
CA LEU A 29 15.27 4.02 6.76
C LEU A 29 15.31 5.24 5.84
N GLN A 30 16.42 5.48 5.15
CA GLN A 30 16.57 6.58 4.23
C GLN A 30 15.72 6.38 2.96
N ILE A 31 14.64 7.14 2.87
CA ILE A 31 13.92 7.30 1.61
C ILE A 31 14.63 8.32 0.71
N ARG A 32 14.51 8.11 -0.61
CA ARG A 32 14.94 9.10 -1.60
C ARG A 32 14.28 10.45 -1.30
N VAL A 33 15.07 11.49 -1.08
CA VAL A 33 14.61 12.88 -1.02
C VAL A 33 15.18 13.67 -2.19
N VAL A 34 14.36 14.54 -2.78
CA VAL A 34 14.77 15.39 -3.90
C VAL A 34 14.95 16.82 -3.38
N PRO A 35 16.10 17.48 -3.63
CA PRO A 35 16.29 18.87 -3.25
C PRO A 35 15.21 19.78 -3.82
N GLU A 36 14.71 20.72 -3.01
CA GLU A 36 13.57 21.57 -3.36
C GLU A 36 13.76 22.32 -4.68
N PHE A 37 14.95 22.89 -4.91
CA PHE A 37 15.24 23.62 -6.15
C PHE A 37 15.13 22.73 -7.40
N LYS A 38 15.52 21.46 -7.29
CA LYS A 38 15.46 20.48 -8.38
C LYS A 38 14.03 20.03 -8.63
N ALA A 39 13.28 19.73 -7.56
CA ALA A 39 11.87 19.38 -7.66
C ALA A 39 11.03 20.53 -8.24
N ALA A 40 11.25 21.76 -7.78
CA ALA A 40 10.56 22.95 -8.28
C ALA A 40 10.87 23.22 -9.77
N ALA A 41 12.14 23.09 -10.18
CA ALA A 41 12.52 23.23 -11.59
C ALA A 41 11.87 22.17 -12.48
N ALA A 42 11.86 20.90 -12.05
CA ALA A 42 11.22 19.82 -12.77
C ALA A 42 9.71 20.02 -12.90
N ALA A 43 9.04 20.42 -11.82
CA ALA A 43 7.60 20.70 -11.83
C ALA A 43 7.23 21.84 -12.79
N ARG A 44 8.01 22.94 -12.81
CA ARG A 44 7.82 24.02 -13.78
C ARG A 44 7.96 23.53 -15.22
N ARG A 45 8.94 22.66 -15.49
CA ARG A 45 9.14 22.06 -16.82
C ARG A 45 7.97 21.17 -17.23
N LEU A 46 7.47 20.34 -16.32
CA LEU A 46 6.36 19.42 -16.58
C LEU A 46 5.00 20.13 -16.71
N LYS A 47 4.85 21.32 -16.11
CA LYS A 47 3.67 22.21 -16.28
C LYS A 47 3.76 23.12 -17.51
N ALA A 48 4.84 23.03 -18.30
CA ALA A 48 4.99 23.89 -19.46
C ALA A 48 3.83 23.68 -20.46
N ARG A 49 3.55 24.71 -21.25
CA ARG A 49 2.35 24.80 -22.11
C ARG A 49 2.27 23.69 -23.17
N ALA A 50 3.40 23.12 -23.58
CA ALA A 50 3.45 21.99 -24.50
C ALA A 50 3.29 20.67 -23.71
N PRO A 51 2.28 19.84 -24.03
CA PRO A 51 2.08 18.58 -23.34
C PRO A 51 3.25 17.62 -23.59
N GLU A 52 3.58 16.83 -22.58
CA GLU A 52 4.55 15.74 -22.70
C GLU A 52 4.07 14.73 -23.75
N SER A 53 4.98 14.28 -24.63
CA SER A 53 4.68 13.19 -25.57
C SER A 53 4.29 11.92 -24.81
N HIS A 54 3.39 11.10 -25.34
CA HIS A 54 2.97 9.83 -24.72
C HIS A 54 4.18 8.96 -24.27
N LEU A 55 5.19 8.77 -25.12
CA LEU A 55 6.39 7.99 -24.78
C LEU A 55 7.16 8.54 -23.57
N SER A 56 7.21 9.86 -23.41
CA SER A 56 7.86 10.49 -22.26
C SER A 56 7.06 10.28 -20.98
N THR A 57 5.72 10.35 -21.06
CA THR A 57 4.81 9.99 -19.97
C THR A 57 4.98 8.53 -19.54
N VAL A 58 5.08 7.60 -20.49
CA VAL A 58 5.34 6.17 -20.23
C VAL A 58 6.66 5.99 -19.48
N ARG A 59 7.76 6.59 -19.98
CA ARG A 59 9.08 6.52 -19.33
C ARG A 59 9.04 7.08 -17.91
N ARG A 60 8.34 8.19 -17.71
CA ARG A 60 8.20 8.83 -16.40
C ARG A 60 7.36 7.99 -15.44
N ALA A 61 6.24 7.44 -15.88
CA ALA A 61 5.37 6.56 -15.09
C ALA A 61 6.11 5.30 -14.62
N ARG A 62 6.88 4.66 -15.52
CA ARG A 62 7.71 3.48 -15.16
C ARG A 62 8.85 3.82 -14.21
N LYS A 63 9.49 4.99 -14.39
CA LYS A 63 10.50 5.48 -13.44
C LYS A 63 9.90 5.75 -12.06
N ILE A 64 8.71 6.34 -12.00
CA ILE A 64 7.94 6.52 -10.76
C ILE A 64 7.66 5.16 -10.12
N ASN A 65 7.14 4.18 -10.88
CA ASN A 65 6.86 2.83 -10.37
C ASN A 65 8.10 2.19 -9.72
N ARG A 66 9.27 2.29 -10.38
CA ARG A 66 10.54 1.78 -9.83
C ARG A 66 10.91 2.45 -8.50
N ILE A 67 10.91 3.78 -8.45
CA ILE A 67 11.24 4.52 -7.22
C ILE A 67 10.26 4.21 -6.08
N LEU A 68 8.97 4.09 -6.38
CA LEU A 68 7.99 3.69 -5.39
C LEU A 68 8.18 2.23 -4.94
N GLY A 69 8.71 1.37 -5.81
CA GLY A 69 9.11 0.00 -5.44
C GLY A 69 10.32 -0.07 -4.51
N GLU A 70 11.28 0.83 -4.68
CA GLU A 70 12.40 1.00 -3.74
C GLU A 70 11.92 1.61 -2.42
N THR A 71 10.94 2.51 -2.46
CA THR A 71 10.39 3.17 -1.25
C THR A 71 9.50 2.22 -0.44
N TYR A 72 8.73 1.36 -1.13
CA TYR A 72 7.76 0.45 -0.51
C TYR A 72 7.98 -0.99 -1.01
N PRO A 73 9.13 -1.63 -0.70
CA PRO A 73 9.43 -2.98 -1.18
C PRO A 73 8.46 -4.03 -0.61
N TYR A 74 7.82 -3.71 0.52
CA TYR A 74 6.84 -4.53 1.24
C TYR A 74 5.38 -4.19 0.90
N ALA A 75 5.12 -3.44 -0.18
CA ALA A 75 3.75 -3.04 -0.56
C ALA A 75 2.89 -4.25 -0.97
N VAL A 76 1.82 -4.50 -0.21
CA VAL A 76 0.84 -5.58 -0.43
C VAL A 76 -0.56 -5.04 -0.13
N ALA A 77 -1.62 -5.85 -0.32
CA ALA A 77 -2.93 -5.50 0.20
C ALA A 77 -2.86 -5.34 1.74
N GLU A 78 -3.43 -4.24 2.27
CA GLU A 78 -3.41 -3.96 3.72
C GLU A 78 -4.57 -4.65 4.49
N LEU A 79 -5.46 -5.35 3.78
CA LEU A 79 -6.45 -6.25 4.38
C LEU A 79 -5.77 -7.56 4.78
N ASP A 80 -6.06 -8.07 5.97
CA ASP A 80 -5.48 -9.32 6.46
C ASP A 80 -6.35 -10.50 5.97
N PHE A 81 -5.74 -11.48 5.30
CA PHE A 81 -6.41 -12.67 4.74
C PHE A 81 -5.42 -13.83 4.54
N ASP A 82 -5.93 -15.07 4.55
CA ASP A 82 -5.19 -16.30 4.23
C ASP A 82 -5.72 -17.03 2.99
N THR A 83 -6.97 -16.74 2.60
CA THR A 83 -7.63 -17.41 1.46
C THR A 83 -8.29 -16.41 0.50
N PRO A 84 -8.56 -16.80 -0.76
CA PRO A 84 -9.34 -15.97 -1.68
C PRO A 84 -10.73 -15.59 -1.12
N PHE A 85 -11.36 -16.49 -0.35
CA PHE A 85 -12.64 -16.24 0.29
C PHE A 85 -12.53 -15.14 1.34
N GLU A 86 -11.55 -15.24 2.25
CA GLU A 86 -11.32 -14.21 3.26
C GLU A 86 -11.04 -12.84 2.63
N LEU A 87 -10.20 -12.79 1.59
CA LEU A 87 -9.94 -11.54 0.87
C LEU A 87 -11.21 -10.96 0.24
N LEU A 88 -12.04 -11.80 -0.38
CA LEU A 88 -13.29 -11.36 -0.99
C LEU A 88 -14.23 -10.75 0.06
N ILE A 89 -14.46 -11.46 1.17
CA ILE A 89 -15.30 -10.96 2.27
C ILE A 89 -14.72 -9.67 2.86
N ALA A 90 -13.43 -9.64 3.19
CA ALA A 90 -12.76 -8.45 3.72
C ALA A 90 -12.87 -7.24 2.77
N THR A 91 -12.75 -7.47 1.46
CA THR A 91 -12.85 -6.40 0.46
C THR A 91 -14.28 -5.87 0.32
N VAL A 92 -15.30 -6.73 0.42
CA VAL A 92 -16.71 -6.27 0.47
C VAL A 92 -16.97 -5.49 1.75
N LEU A 93 -16.43 -5.93 2.89
CA LEU A 93 -16.54 -5.24 4.18
C LEU A 93 -15.80 -3.88 4.21
N SER A 94 -14.75 -3.70 3.41
CA SER A 94 -13.99 -2.44 3.34
C SER A 94 -14.73 -1.33 2.61
N ALA A 95 -15.85 -1.62 1.96
CA ALA A 95 -16.70 -0.59 1.37
C ALA A 95 -17.05 0.50 2.41
N GLN A 96 -16.60 1.72 2.14
CA GLN A 96 -16.76 2.90 2.99
C GLN A 96 -16.27 2.68 4.44
N THR A 97 -15.21 1.91 4.62
CA THR A 97 -14.60 1.61 5.92
C THR A 97 -13.09 1.48 5.77
N THR A 98 -12.34 1.73 6.84
CA THR A 98 -10.88 1.61 6.80
C THR A 98 -10.44 0.16 6.94
N ASP A 99 -9.35 -0.20 6.28
CA ASP A 99 -8.80 -1.57 6.34
C ASP A 99 -8.46 -1.96 7.78
N VAL A 100 -7.95 -1.02 8.60
CA VAL A 100 -7.71 -1.22 10.04
C VAL A 100 -8.97 -1.71 10.77
N ARG A 101 -10.14 -1.11 10.48
CA ARG A 101 -11.40 -1.45 11.16
C ARG A 101 -11.93 -2.80 10.67
N VAL A 102 -11.76 -3.10 9.39
CA VAL A 102 -12.06 -4.43 8.84
C VAL A 102 -11.17 -5.50 9.51
N ASN A 103 -9.86 -5.29 9.54
CA ASN A 103 -8.92 -6.24 10.13
C ASN A 103 -9.20 -6.48 11.63
N SER A 104 -9.73 -5.48 12.36
CA SER A 104 -10.09 -5.64 13.77
C SER A 104 -11.26 -6.60 14.02
N VAL A 105 -12.07 -6.91 13.00
CA VAL A 105 -13.24 -7.79 13.12
C VAL A 105 -13.13 -9.10 12.36
N THR A 106 -12.33 -9.15 11.28
CA THR A 106 -12.26 -10.31 10.40
C THR A 106 -11.71 -11.55 11.09
N GLY A 107 -10.77 -11.41 12.04
CA GLY A 107 -10.24 -12.56 12.77
C GLY A 107 -11.31 -13.38 13.51
N ALA A 108 -12.19 -12.71 14.27
CA ALA A 108 -13.29 -13.38 14.96
C ALA A 108 -14.37 -13.89 13.98
N LEU A 109 -14.65 -13.13 12.92
CA LEU A 109 -15.61 -13.52 11.88
C LEU A 109 -15.17 -14.81 11.17
N PHE A 110 -13.92 -14.88 10.71
CA PHE A 110 -13.39 -16.03 9.98
C PHE A 110 -13.12 -17.24 10.88
N ALA A 111 -12.83 -17.04 12.16
CA ALA A 111 -12.81 -18.13 13.12
C ALA A 111 -14.19 -18.82 13.26
N ARG A 112 -15.29 -18.04 13.18
CA ARG A 112 -16.65 -18.60 13.23
C ARG A 112 -17.13 -19.14 11.88
N TYR A 113 -16.75 -18.46 10.80
CA TYR A 113 -17.19 -18.72 9.43
C TYR A 113 -15.96 -18.83 8.50
N PRO A 114 -15.26 -19.97 8.52
CA PRO A 114 -13.98 -20.12 7.83
C PRO A 114 -14.10 -20.23 6.30
N ASP A 115 -15.28 -20.55 5.78
CA ASP A 115 -15.51 -20.73 4.34
C ASP A 115 -16.91 -20.24 3.91
N ALA A 116 -17.13 -20.27 2.59
CA ALA A 116 -18.39 -19.87 1.98
C ALA A 116 -19.58 -20.70 2.48
N THR A 117 -19.41 -22.00 2.70
CA THR A 117 -20.47 -22.90 3.18
C THR A 117 -20.93 -22.50 4.58
N ALA A 118 -19.97 -22.28 5.49
CA ALA A 118 -20.23 -21.85 6.85
C ALA A 118 -20.95 -20.51 6.87
N LEU A 119 -20.49 -19.52 6.11
CA LEU A 119 -21.11 -18.19 6.08
C LEU A 119 -22.46 -18.17 5.36
N ALA A 120 -22.65 -18.98 4.32
CA ALA A 120 -23.91 -19.10 3.57
C ALA A 120 -25.06 -19.63 4.44
N SER A 121 -24.75 -20.53 5.37
CA SER A 121 -25.70 -21.14 6.31
C SER A 121 -26.12 -20.19 7.45
N ALA A 122 -25.41 -19.08 7.64
CA ALA A 122 -25.67 -18.15 8.73
C ALA A 122 -26.96 -17.34 8.50
N ARG A 123 -27.64 -17.00 9.60
CA ARG A 123 -28.62 -15.91 9.59
C ARG A 123 -27.89 -14.57 9.67
N TYR A 124 -28.48 -13.52 9.08
CA TYR A 124 -27.85 -12.20 9.07
C TYR A 124 -27.58 -11.71 10.50
N GLU A 125 -28.52 -11.91 11.42
CA GLU A 125 -28.47 -11.49 12.82
C GLU A 125 -27.37 -12.19 13.62
N GLU A 126 -26.87 -13.34 13.15
CA GLU A 126 -25.75 -14.06 13.78
C GLU A 126 -24.40 -13.49 13.35
N VAL A 127 -24.34 -12.90 12.16
CA VAL A 127 -23.14 -12.27 11.60
C VAL A 127 -23.00 -10.83 12.09
N GLU A 128 -24.13 -10.13 12.28
CA GLU A 128 -24.17 -8.72 12.71
C GLU A 128 -23.27 -8.40 13.93
N PRO A 129 -23.25 -9.19 15.02
CA PRO A 129 -22.40 -8.91 16.19
C PRO A 129 -20.90 -8.88 15.90
N TYR A 130 -20.42 -9.69 14.94
CA TYR A 130 -19.00 -9.73 14.56
C TYR A 130 -18.58 -8.45 13.86
N ILE A 131 -19.47 -7.88 13.04
CA ILE A 131 -19.17 -6.71 12.21
C ILE A 131 -19.92 -5.45 12.65
N GLN A 132 -20.55 -5.45 13.82
CA GLN A 132 -21.38 -4.32 14.31
C GLN A 132 -20.59 -3.02 14.42
N SER A 133 -19.28 -3.13 14.65
CA SER A 133 -18.39 -1.99 14.71
C SER A 133 -18.19 -1.39 13.32
N LEU A 134 -18.44 -2.11 12.23
CA LEU A 134 -18.35 -1.57 10.88
C LEU A 134 -19.60 -0.71 10.60
N GLY A 135 -19.41 0.50 10.09
CA GLY A 135 -20.54 1.30 9.61
C GLY A 135 -21.35 0.51 8.58
N PHE A 136 -22.68 0.70 8.56
CA PHE A 136 -23.61 -0.04 7.69
C PHE A 136 -23.59 -1.56 7.87
N TYR A 137 -23.26 -2.07 9.07
CA TYR A 137 -23.09 -3.50 9.32
C TYR A 137 -24.27 -4.38 8.89
N ARG A 138 -25.52 -3.95 9.03
CA ARG A 138 -26.70 -4.73 8.58
C ARG A 138 -26.71 -4.97 7.07
N ALA A 139 -26.38 -3.94 6.29
CA ALA A 139 -26.26 -4.06 4.85
C ALA A 139 -25.07 -4.96 4.48
N LYS A 140 -23.95 -4.79 5.18
CA LYS A 140 -22.75 -5.62 4.99
C LYS A 140 -22.99 -7.09 5.33
N ALA A 141 -23.68 -7.41 6.42
CA ALA A 141 -24.05 -8.77 6.82
C ALA A 141 -24.85 -9.45 5.73
N ARG A 142 -25.89 -8.77 5.22
CA ARG A 142 -26.68 -9.26 4.07
C ARG A 142 -25.81 -9.49 2.85
N SER A 143 -24.94 -8.55 2.50
CA SER A 143 -24.04 -8.68 1.34
C SER A 143 -23.14 -9.90 1.45
N ILE A 144 -22.44 -10.10 2.58
CA ILE A 144 -21.46 -11.19 2.70
C ILE A 144 -22.13 -12.56 2.84
N VAL A 145 -23.29 -12.65 3.48
CA VAL A 145 -24.05 -13.90 3.56
C VAL A 145 -24.64 -14.26 2.19
N ASN A 146 -25.23 -13.31 1.47
CA ASN A 146 -25.78 -13.57 0.13
C ASN A 146 -24.69 -13.88 -0.89
N LEU A 147 -23.55 -13.17 -0.83
CA LEU A 147 -22.38 -13.49 -1.63
C LEU A 147 -21.94 -14.94 -1.37
N SER A 148 -21.89 -15.36 -0.10
CA SER A 148 -21.47 -16.72 0.25
C SER A 148 -22.46 -17.77 -0.25
N ARG A 149 -23.77 -17.49 -0.22
CA ARG A 149 -24.79 -18.35 -0.83
C ARG A 149 -24.59 -18.49 -2.34
N GLN A 150 -24.36 -17.38 -3.05
CA GLN A 150 -24.05 -17.41 -4.49
C GLN A 150 -22.80 -18.23 -4.79
N LEU A 151 -21.73 -18.11 -3.97
CA LEU A 151 -20.54 -18.95 -4.13
C LEU A 151 -20.88 -20.44 -4.00
N VAL A 152 -21.69 -20.83 -3.01
CA VAL A 152 -22.09 -22.23 -2.82
C VAL A 152 -22.96 -22.73 -3.97
N GLU A 153 -23.98 -21.96 -4.35
CA GLU A 153 -24.97 -22.35 -5.36
C GLU A 153 -24.40 -22.37 -6.79
N GLU A 154 -23.60 -21.36 -7.16
CA GLU A 154 -23.14 -21.15 -8.54
C GLU A 154 -21.69 -21.61 -8.77
N HIS A 155 -20.87 -21.67 -7.72
CA HIS A 155 -19.43 -21.92 -7.82
C HIS A 155 -18.91 -23.02 -6.88
N GLY A 156 -19.78 -23.82 -6.28
CA GLY A 156 -19.39 -24.94 -5.41
C GLY A 156 -18.60 -24.52 -4.16
N GLY A 157 -18.83 -23.30 -3.67
CA GLY A 157 -18.18 -22.71 -2.50
C GLY A 157 -16.81 -22.09 -2.79
N GLN A 158 -16.35 -22.08 -4.04
CA GLN A 158 -15.06 -21.53 -4.44
C GLN A 158 -15.19 -20.12 -5.00
N VAL A 159 -14.22 -19.25 -4.71
CA VAL A 159 -14.16 -17.92 -5.32
C VAL A 159 -13.72 -18.05 -6.78
N PRO A 160 -14.50 -17.53 -7.76
CA PRO A 160 -14.12 -17.60 -9.15
C PRO A 160 -12.89 -16.73 -9.46
N SER A 161 -12.11 -17.16 -10.45
CA SER A 161 -10.83 -16.53 -10.83
C SER A 161 -10.91 -15.69 -12.10
N THR A 162 -12.13 -15.34 -12.54
CA THR A 162 -12.37 -14.45 -13.68
C THR A 162 -13.11 -13.19 -13.27
N LEU A 163 -12.89 -12.11 -14.02
CA LEU A 163 -13.55 -10.83 -13.76
C LEU A 163 -15.05 -10.93 -14.00
N GLU A 164 -15.45 -11.60 -15.08
CA GLU A 164 -16.82 -11.75 -15.55
C GLU A 164 -17.70 -12.50 -14.54
N GLU A 165 -17.13 -13.47 -13.83
CA GLU A 165 -17.83 -14.18 -12.75
C GLU A 165 -17.85 -13.37 -11.46
N LEU A 166 -16.71 -12.79 -11.05
CA LEU A 166 -16.64 -12.03 -9.80
C LEU A 166 -17.62 -10.86 -9.77
N VAL A 167 -17.77 -10.10 -10.86
CA VAL A 167 -18.68 -8.94 -10.89
C VAL A 167 -20.17 -9.30 -10.85
N LYS A 168 -20.53 -10.58 -10.99
CA LYS A 168 -21.91 -11.06 -10.80
C LYS A 168 -22.24 -11.27 -9.32
N LEU A 169 -21.23 -11.43 -8.47
CA LEU A 169 -21.41 -11.65 -7.05
C LEU A 169 -21.93 -10.38 -6.35
N ALA A 170 -22.82 -10.59 -5.38
CA ALA A 170 -23.47 -9.51 -4.64
C ALA A 170 -22.43 -8.63 -3.91
N GLY A 171 -22.43 -7.33 -4.20
CA GLY A 171 -21.51 -6.38 -3.58
C GLY A 171 -20.10 -6.35 -4.20
N VAL A 172 -19.86 -7.08 -5.29
CA VAL A 172 -18.59 -7.11 -5.99
C VAL A 172 -18.65 -6.27 -7.26
N GLY A 173 -18.05 -5.08 -7.22
CA GLY A 173 -17.79 -4.29 -8.42
C GLY A 173 -16.45 -4.63 -9.07
N ARG A 174 -16.18 -4.05 -10.25
CA ARG A 174 -14.91 -4.22 -11.00
C ARG A 174 -13.66 -3.98 -10.14
N LYS A 175 -13.66 -2.94 -9.29
CA LYS A 175 -12.55 -2.67 -8.37
C LYS A 175 -12.33 -3.83 -7.40
N THR A 176 -13.39 -4.29 -6.73
CA THR A 176 -13.33 -5.41 -5.78
C THR A 176 -12.83 -6.67 -6.47
N ALA A 177 -13.33 -6.97 -7.66
CA ALA A 177 -12.86 -8.11 -8.46
C ALA A 177 -11.36 -7.99 -8.78
N ASN A 178 -10.87 -6.84 -9.25
CA ASN A 178 -9.45 -6.63 -9.52
C ASN A 178 -8.56 -6.77 -8.26
N VAL A 179 -9.05 -6.36 -7.08
CA VAL A 179 -8.34 -6.60 -5.81
C VAL A 179 -8.18 -8.10 -5.56
N VAL A 180 -9.26 -8.87 -5.68
CA VAL A 180 -9.24 -10.32 -5.45
C VAL A 180 -8.37 -11.04 -6.48
N LEU A 181 -8.59 -10.76 -7.77
CA LEU A 181 -7.82 -11.32 -8.88
C LEU A 181 -6.31 -11.08 -8.74
N GLY A 182 -5.93 -9.83 -8.44
CA GLY A 182 -4.52 -9.45 -8.32
C GLY A 182 -3.82 -10.10 -7.14
N ASN A 183 -4.48 -10.19 -5.99
CA ASN A 183 -3.84 -10.59 -4.73
C ASN A 183 -4.00 -12.08 -4.40
N ALA A 184 -5.11 -12.70 -4.79
CA ALA A 184 -5.38 -14.11 -4.49
C ALA A 184 -5.06 -15.04 -5.67
N PHE A 185 -5.16 -14.56 -6.92
CA PHE A 185 -4.99 -15.38 -8.12
C PHE A 185 -3.82 -14.96 -9.02
N GLY A 186 -3.11 -13.88 -8.68
CA GLY A 186 -2.00 -13.35 -9.47
C GLY A 186 -2.41 -12.82 -10.85
N VAL A 187 -3.70 -12.58 -11.08
CA VAL A 187 -4.23 -12.04 -12.34
C VAL A 187 -4.11 -10.51 -12.30
N PRO A 188 -3.28 -9.87 -13.14
CA PRO A 188 -2.98 -8.46 -12.98
C PRO A 188 -4.19 -7.55 -13.21
N GLY A 189 -4.42 -6.62 -12.29
CA GLY A 189 -5.51 -5.65 -12.35
C GLY A 189 -5.12 -4.31 -11.72
N LEU A 190 -5.57 -3.22 -12.33
CA LEU A 190 -5.46 -1.88 -11.74
C LEU A 190 -6.67 -1.65 -10.81
N THR A 191 -6.42 -1.21 -9.58
CA THR A 191 -7.48 -0.95 -8.61
C THR A 191 -7.60 0.53 -8.34
N VAL A 192 -8.37 1.24 -9.17
CA VAL A 192 -8.55 2.69 -9.06
C VAL A 192 -9.43 3.02 -7.86
N ASP A 193 -8.81 3.43 -6.76
CA ASP A 193 -9.47 4.01 -5.60
C ASP A 193 -9.25 5.53 -5.53
N THR A 194 -9.67 6.13 -4.41
CA THR A 194 -9.52 7.58 -4.18
C THR A 194 -8.06 8.02 -4.05
N HIS A 195 -7.15 7.14 -3.64
CA HIS A 195 -5.72 7.41 -3.58
C HIS A 195 -5.12 7.32 -4.99
N PHE A 196 -5.35 6.20 -5.69
CA PHE A 196 -4.84 5.96 -7.02
C PHE A 196 -5.28 7.05 -7.99
N GLY A 197 -6.57 7.33 -8.10
CA GLY A 197 -7.09 8.35 -9.02
C GLY A 197 -6.53 9.75 -8.72
N ARG A 198 -6.45 10.13 -7.44
CA ARG A 198 -5.86 11.41 -7.03
C ARG A 198 -4.39 11.50 -7.43
N LEU A 199 -3.62 10.44 -7.19
CA LEU A 199 -2.19 10.42 -7.49
C LEU A 199 -1.95 10.36 -9.00
N ALA A 200 -2.73 9.59 -9.76
CA ALA A 200 -2.64 9.53 -11.22
C ALA A 200 -2.83 10.91 -11.84
N ARG A 201 -3.82 11.68 -11.36
CA ARG A 201 -4.01 13.09 -11.76
C ARG A 201 -2.86 13.98 -11.32
N ARG A 202 -2.40 13.88 -10.06
CA ARG A 202 -1.27 14.70 -9.57
C ARG A 202 0.03 14.43 -10.31
N MET A 203 0.25 13.18 -10.70
CA MET A 203 1.41 12.75 -11.47
C MET A 203 1.24 13.04 -12.96
N GLY A 204 0.10 13.55 -13.41
CA GLY A 204 -0.14 13.87 -14.82
C GLY A 204 -0.14 12.61 -15.70
N PHE A 205 -0.72 11.52 -15.21
CA PHE A 205 -0.99 10.31 -16.01
C PHE A 205 -2.34 10.37 -16.71
N THR A 206 -3.26 11.16 -16.17
CA THR A 206 -4.63 11.31 -16.68
C THR A 206 -5.21 12.63 -16.19
N THR A 207 -6.20 13.17 -16.90
CA THR A 207 -7.08 14.25 -16.45
C THR A 207 -8.46 13.73 -16.04
N ALA A 208 -8.74 12.45 -16.25
CA ALA A 208 -10.02 11.84 -15.97
C ALA A 208 -10.30 11.70 -14.47
N GLU A 209 -11.58 11.79 -14.12
CA GLU A 209 -12.05 11.58 -12.76
C GLU A 209 -12.73 10.21 -12.58
N ALA A 210 -13.43 9.74 -13.61
CA ALA A 210 -14.11 8.46 -13.62
C ALA A 210 -13.10 7.29 -13.48
N PRO A 211 -13.29 6.36 -12.52
CA PRO A 211 -12.33 5.29 -12.27
C PRO A 211 -11.97 4.44 -13.50
N GLU A 212 -12.95 4.12 -14.35
CA GLU A 212 -12.73 3.31 -15.56
C GLU A 212 -11.87 4.04 -16.59
N ALA A 213 -12.04 5.36 -16.73
CA ALA A 213 -11.22 6.17 -17.63
C ALA A 213 -9.78 6.30 -17.09
N VAL A 214 -9.63 6.49 -15.77
CA VAL A 214 -8.31 6.49 -15.11
C VAL A 214 -7.60 5.14 -15.29
N GLU A 215 -8.33 4.03 -15.13
CA GLU A 215 -7.82 2.68 -15.33
C GLU A 215 -7.27 2.53 -16.76
N LYS A 216 -8.06 2.91 -17.76
CA LYS A 216 -7.67 2.85 -19.18
C LYS A 216 -6.42 3.68 -19.46
N ASP A 217 -6.39 4.93 -19.04
CA ASP A 217 -5.26 5.83 -19.30
C ASP A 217 -3.96 5.30 -18.67
N VAL A 218 -4.03 4.79 -17.44
CA VAL A 218 -2.85 4.28 -16.74
C VAL A 218 -2.40 2.90 -17.24
N ALA A 219 -3.33 2.08 -17.74
CA ALA A 219 -3.04 0.80 -18.38
C ALA A 219 -2.14 0.95 -19.62
N GLU A 220 -2.19 2.09 -20.32
CA GLU A 220 -1.29 2.39 -21.45
C GLU A 220 0.14 2.75 -21.00
N LEU A 221 0.34 3.13 -19.73
CA LEU A 221 1.63 3.62 -19.22
C LEU A 221 2.47 2.54 -18.53
N ILE A 222 1.81 1.62 -17.84
CA ILE A 222 2.43 0.59 -16.99
C ILE A 222 2.23 -0.79 -17.61
N ASP A 223 3.29 -1.60 -17.64
CA ASP A 223 3.21 -2.97 -18.16
C ASP A 223 2.20 -3.80 -17.37
N ARG A 224 1.40 -4.62 -18.07
CA ARG A 224 0.30 -5.39 -17.46
C ARG A 224 0.73 -6.21 -16.25
N LYS A 225 1.90 -6.85 -16.29
CA LYS A 225 2.45 -7.64 -15.19
C LYS A 225 2.65 -6.84 -13.89
N ASP A 226 2.79 -5.52 -13.98
CA ASP A 226 3.06 -4.64 -12.84
C ASP A 226 1.78 -3.96 -12.30
N TRP A 227 0.60 -4.19 -12.88
CA TRP A 227 -0.62 -3.46 -12.52
C TRP A 227 -1.01 -3.60 -11.04
N THR A 228 -1.00 -4.83 -10.52
CA THR A 228 -1.35 -5.08 -9.12
C THR A 228 -0.37 -4.38 -8.17
N ILE A 229 0.93 -4.60 -8.37
CA ILE A 229 1.95 -4.01 -7.48
C ILE A 229 2.03 -2.49 -7.61
N PHE A 230 1.79 -1.94 -8.81
CA PHE A 230 1.72 -0.51 -9.02
C PHE A 230 0.51 0.10 -8.28
N SER A 231 -0.62 -0.59 -8.27
CA SER A 231 -1.80 -0.17 -7.49
C SER A 231 -1.48 -0.08 -6.00
N HIS A 232 -0.81 -1.10 -5.44
CA HIS A 232 -0.36 -1.08 -4.04
C HIS A 232 0.58 0.07 -3.75
N ARG A 233 1.61 0.28 -4.58
CA ARG A 233 2.58 1.37 -4.43
C ARG A 233 1.91 2.75 -4.46
N MET A 234 0.94 2.94 -5.34
CA MET A 234 0.16 4.19 -5.42
C MET A 234 -0.69 4.40 -4.18
N VAL A 235 -1.38 3.37 -3.69
CA VAL A 235 -2.17 3.45 -2.45
C VAL A 235 -1.26 3.74 -1.25
N TYR A 236 -0.14 3.04 -1.12
CA TYR A 236 0.87 3.26 -0.08
C TYR A 236 1.36 4.70 -0.10
N HIS A 237 1.83 5.17 -1.25
CA HIS A 237 2.30 6.54 -1.40
C HIS A 237 1.23 7.58 -1.06
N GLY A 238 -0.01 7.34 -1.49
CA GLY A 238 -1.14 8.21 -1.24
C GLY A 238 -1.61 8.24 0.22
N ARG A 239 -1.34 7.18 0.99
CA ARG A 239 -1.66 7.07 2.43
C ARG A 239 -0.54 7.61 3.33
N ARG A 240 0.72 7.47 2.91
CA ARG A 240 1.91 7.77 3.72
C ARG A 240 2.48 9.17 3.47
N ILE A 241 2.47 9.66 2.23
CA ILE A 241 3.15 10.91 1.83
C ILE A 241 2.21 11.87 1.08
N CYS A 242 1.53 11.39 0.04
CA CYS A 242 0.78 12.23 -0.90
C CYS A 242 -0.70 12.41 -0.47
N HIS A 243 -0.89 12.97 0.74
CA HIS A 243 -2.19 13.17 1.38
C HIS A 243 -3.14 14.05 0.55
N ALA A 244 -4.45 13.84 0.72
CA ALA A 244 -5.47 14.58 -0.03
C ALA A 244 -5.40 16.10 0.20
N LYS A 245 -5.36 16.54 1.47
CA LYS A 245 -5.37 17.97 1.82
C LYS A 245 -4.00 18.64 1.76
N LYS A 246 -3.02 18.10 2.50
CA LYS A 246 -1.67 18.66 2.61
C LYS A 246 -0.62 17.57 2.38
N PRO A 247 -0.21 17.30 1.12
CA PRO A 247 0.81 16.29 0.84
C PRO A 247 2.19 16.74 1.34
N ALA A 248 3.03 15.77 1.72
CA ALA A 248 4.38 15.99 2.21
C ALA A 248 5.38 16.08 1.04
N CYS A 249 5.26 17.11 0.19
CA CYS A 249 6.05 17.25 -1.03
C CYS A 249 7.57 17.27 -0.78
N GLY A 250 8.02 17.88 0.31
CA GLY A 250 9.44 18.02 0.68
C GLY A 250 10.18 16.72 0.96
N VAL A 251 9.44 15.62 1.19
CA VAL A 251 9.99 14.27 1.39
C VAL A 251 9.51 13.29 0.32
N CYS A 252 8.87 13.78 -0.72
CA CYS A 252 8.30 12.91 -1.75
C CYS A 252 9.41 12.32 -2.62
N PRO A 253 9.54 10.98 -2.68
CA PRO A 253 10.63 10.34 -3.41
C PRO A 253 10.49 10.49 -4.92
N VAL A 254 9.38 11.00 -5.45
CA VAL A 254 9.17 11.22 -6.89
C VAL A 254 8.96 12.69 -7.23
N ALA A 255 9.40 13.61 -6.35
CA ALA A 255 9.18 15.04 -6.50
C ALA A 255 9.73 15.66 -7.80
N ASP A 256 10.87 15.18 -8.31
CA ASP A 256 11.44 15.61 -9.61
C ASP A 256 10.75 14.99 -10.83
N LEU A 257 9.73 14.16 -10.64
CA LEU A 257 8.94 13.52 -11.69
C LEU A 257 7.45 13.92 -11.62
N CYS A 258 7.09 14.73 -10.64
CA CYS A 258 5.70 15.09 -10.34
C CYS A 258 5.39 16.50 -10.85
N PRO A 259 4.49 16.65 -11.85
CA PRO A 259 4.04 17.98 -12.25
C PRO A 259 3.34 18.71 -11.10
N SER A 260 2.71 18.00 -10.15
CA SER A 260 2.02 18.63 -9.02
C SER A 260 2.91 18.92 -7.80
N TYR A 261 4.23 18.79 -7.89
CA TYR A 261 5.08 19.21 -6.76
C TYR A 261 4.83 20.68 -6.40
N GLY A 262 4.81 20.97 -5.09
CA GLY A 262 4.56 22.31 -4.53
C GLY A 262 3.11 22.59 -4.12
N ILE A 263 2.16 21.66 -4.31
CA ILE A 263 0.78 21.82 -3.81
C ILE A 263 0.63 21.55 -2.30
N GLY A 264 1.72 21.15 -1.63
CA GLY A 264 1.75 20.80 -0.21
C GLY A 264 3.00 21.36 0.48
N GLU A 265 3.40 20.75 1.59
CA GLU A 265 4.59 21.20 2.33
C GLU A 265 5.88 20.86 1.58
N THR A 266 6.66 21.85 1.18
CA THR A 266 7.93 21.64 0.45
C THR A 266 9.15 21.64 1.35
N ASN A 267 9.07 22.25 2.53
CA ASN A 267 10.17 22.20 3.49
C ASN A 267 10.33 20.77 4.01
N GLU A 268 11.51 20.18 3.82
CA GLU A 268 11.78 18.78 4.16
C GLU A 268 11.45 18.45 5.62
N GLN A 269 11.96 19.23 6.58
CA GLN A 269 11.75 18.99 8.00
C GLN A 269 10.26 19.05 8.40
N LYS A 270 9.52 20.03 7.88
CA LYS A 270 8.07 20.14 8.12
C LYS A 270 7.30 19.02 7.41
N ALA A 271 7.73 18.62 6.22
CA ALA A 271 7.11 17.55 5.45
C ALA A 271 7.31 16.17 6.11
N ARG A 272 8.48 15.90 6.73
CA ARG A 272 8.72 14.68 7.52
C ARG A 272 7.67 14.49 8.61
N LYS A 273 7.26 15.57 9.28
CA LYS A 273 6.21 15.55 10.31
C LYS A 273 4.81 15.17 9.80
N LEU A 274 4.60 15.21 8.49
CA LEU A 274 3.32 14.85 7.87
C LEU A 274 3.28 13.39 7.42
N MET A 275 4.38 12.65 7.47
CA MET A 275 4.38 11.23 7.11
C MET A 275 3.49 10.43 8.07
N LYS A 276 2.90 9.34 7.56
CA LYS A 276 1.93 8.51 8.29
C LYS A 276 2.31 7.03 8.27
N TYR A 277 1.57 6.24 9.05
CA TYR A 277 1.76 4.80 9.21
C TYR A 277 3.15 4.49 9.75
N GLU A 278 3.82 3.47 9.23
CA GLU A 278 5.16 3.13 9.64
C GLU A 278 6.16 4.26 9.38
N MET A 279 5.89 5.16 8.42
CA MET A 279 6.78 6.27 8.12
C MET A 279 6.57 7.51 9.03
N ALA A 280 5.61 7.48 9.95
CA ALA A 280 5.41 8.62 10.85
C ALA A 280 6.61 8.79 11.79
N PRO A 281 6.98 10.03 12.19
CA PRO A 281 8.06 10.25 13.15
C PRO A 281 7.82 9.48 14.46
N GLY A 282 8.84 8.82 14.98
CA GLY A 282 8.75 7.99 16.19
C GLY A 282 8.28 6.56 15.92
N ARG A 283 8.19 6.13 14.65
CA ARG A 283 7.83 4.76 14.24
C ARG A 283 8.91 4.08 13.41
N GLU A 284 10.15 4.54 13.54
CA GLU A 284 11.31 4.08 12.79
C GLU A 284 11.53 2.57 12.95
N ASP A 285 11.36 2.04 14.16
CA ASP A 285 11.47 0.62 14.44
C ASP A 285 10.44 -0.22 13.67
N LEU A 286 9.17 0.22 13.65
CA LEU A 286 8.14 -0.45 12.83
C LEU A 286 8.47 -0.39 11.33
N HIS A 287 8.95 0.75 10.83
CA HIS A 287 9.34 0.88 9.43
C HIS A 287 10.49 -0.07 9.07
N LEU A 288 11.49 -0.17 9.95
CA LEU A 288 12.62 -1.07 9.79
C LEU A 288 12.14 -2.53 9.72
N ARG A 289 11.21 -2.92 10.60
CA ARG A 289 10.63 -4.27 10.59
C ARG A 289 9.93 -4.59 9.26
N PHE A 290 9.17 -3.65 8.70
CA PHE A 290 8.58 -3.81 7.37
C PHE A 290 9.66 -3.97 6.28
N LEU A 291 10.72 -3.16 6.32
CA LEU A 291 11.84 -3.24 5.37
C LEU A 291 12.61 -4.56 5.48
N GLN A 292 12.65 -5.17 6.66
CA GLN A 292 13.22 -6.50 6.92
C GLN A 292 12.28 -7.65 6.53
N GLY A 293 11.09 -7.34 5.98
CA GLY A 293 10.15 -8.34 5.48
C GLY A 293 9.15 -8.86 6.52
N ALA A 294 9.03 -8.22 7.69
CA ALA A 294 8.00 -8.57 8.65
C ALA A 294 6.61 -8.35 8.04
N THR A 295 5.77 -9.39 8.12
CA THR A 295 4.37 -9.32 7.70
C THR A 295 3.55 -8.55 8.72
N ARG A 296 2.40 -8.01 8.29
CA ARG A 296 1.45 -7.32 9.16
C ARG A 296 1.01 -8.19 10.35
N ARG A 297 0.75 -9.48 10.10
CA ARG A 297 0.36 -10.44 11.15
C ARG A 297 1.46 -10.64 12.19
N GLN A 298 2.72 -10.77 11.76
CA GLN A 298 3.86 -10.88 12.68
C GLN A 298 3.99 -9.61 13.54
N LEU A 299 3.88 -8.44 12.92
CA LEU A 299 3.95 -7.16 13.62
C LEU A 299 2.82 -7.00 14.65
N GLN A 300 1.59 -7.39 14.31
CA GLN A 300 0.47 -7.39 15.26
C GLN A 300 0.72 -8.34 16.44
N ALA A 301 1.25 -9.54 16.18
CA ALA A 301 1.59 -10.50 17.24
C ALA A 301 2.70 -10.00 18.16
N GLU A 302 3.61 -9.16 17.64
CA GLU A 302 4.66 -8.46 18.40
C GLU A 302 4.15 -7.20 19.12
N GLY A 303 2.86 -6.86 18.97
CA GLY A 303 2.23 -5.73 19.65
C GLY A 303 2.38 -4.39 18.94
N TYR A 304 2.88 -4.36 17.68
CA TYR A 304 2.94 -3.11 16.93
C TYR A 304 1.53 -2.63 16.52
N PRO A 305 1.13 -1.40 16.87
CA PRO A 305 -0.13 -0.85 16.41
C PRO A 305 -0.03 -0.50 14.92
N LEU A 306 -0.65 -1.23 14.01
CA LEU A 306 -0.54 -0.97 12.56
C LEU A 306 -1.39 0.20 12.04
N SER A 307 -2.21 0.80 12.90
CA SER A 307 -2.98 2.00 12.58
C SER A 307 -2.14 3.27 12.74
N ALA A 308 -2.33 4.26 11.85
CA ALA A 308 -1.86 5.64 12.04
C ALA A 308 -2.68 6.65 11.23
#